data_AF-A0A8C4ZHU2-F1
#
_entry.id   AF-A0A8C4ZHU2-F1
#
_cell.length_a   1.000
_cell.length_b   1.000
_cell.length_c   1.000
_cell.angle_alpha   90.00
_cell.angle_beta   90.00
_cell.angle_gamma   90.00
#
_symmetry.space_group_name_H-M   'P 1'
#
loop_
_entity.id
_entity.type
_entity.pdbx_description
1 polymer ?
#
loop_
_entity_poly.entity_id
_entity_poly.type
_entity_poly.pdbx_seq_one_letter_code
_entity_poly.pdbx_strand_id
1 'polypeptide(L)'
;MGRNIVSLEQVIFVLLCTLGVGMCRGACAEVDSDTEAVAGKGFKLGCISCKRRSEVEGSATVDWFFRSKGQKDFEHIYNYDEEGSIKSFQFEDRLDWFGSRQSNDIQDASIFLTNVTFNDSGTYRCRVNRLLTYEFYEYQTKIFKEVNLTVVGKATRGTASIVSEVMMYVAIIGLQVWLLIEMIYCYRKISAAGEEALREAQMLSI
;
A
#
# COMPACT_ATOMS: atom_id res chain seq x y z
N MET A 1 2.73 19.24 -47.25
CA MET A 1 1.66 18.41 -46.65
C MET A 1 2.02 16.95 -46.87
N GLY A 2 2.97 16.43 -46.09
CA GLY A 2 3.47 15.05 -46.21
C GLY A 2 2.57 14.12 -45.40
N ARG A 3 1.82 13.24 -46.09
CA ARG A 3 1.04 12.19 -45.44
C ARG A 3 2.00 11.16 -44.87
N ASN A 4 2.12 11.13 -43.54
CA ASN A 4 2.72 10.00 -42.83
C ASN A 4 1.85 8.76 -43.09
N ILE A 5 2.23 7.95 -44.08
CA ILE A 5 1.64 6.63 -44.31
C ILE A 5 2.26 5.70 -43.28
N VAL A 6 1.60 5.53 -42.14
CA VAL A 6 1.95 4.48 -41.19
C VAL A 6 1.66 3.15 -41.90
N SER A 7 2.73 2.40 -42.23
CA SER A 7 2.61 1.11 -42.90
C SER A 7 1.76 0.15 -42.05
N LEU A 8 0.86 -0.59 -42.69
CA LEU A 8 0.03 -1.61 -42.05
C LEU A 8 0.87 -2.60 -41.23
N GLU A 9 2.10 -2.89 -41.68
CA GLU A 9 3.05 -3.73 -40.94
C GLU A 9 3.52 -3.12 -39.62
N GLN A 10 3.69 -1.80 -39.54
CA GLN A 10 4.02 -1.13 -38.28
C GLN A 10 2.85 -1.18 -37.30
N VAL A 11 1.61 -1.05 -37.79
CA VAL A 11 0.40 -1.18 -36.98
C VAL A 11 0.24 -2.61 -36.47
N ILE A 12 0.48 -3.61 -37.33
CA ILE A 12 0.44 -5.04 -36.98
C ILE A 12 1.53 -5.36 -35.94
N PHE A 13 2.75 -4.83 -36.09
CA PHE A 13 3.83 -5.05 -35.14
C PHE A 13 3.52 -4.44 -33.77
N VAL A 14 2.95 -3.23 -33.72
CA VAL A 14 2.49 -2.61 -32.47
C VAL A 14 1.35 -3.41 -31.83
N LEU A 15 0.38 -3.89 -32.63
CA LEU A 15 -0.71 -4.75 -32.15
C LEU A 15 -0.19 -6.07 -31.57
N LEU A 16 0.75 -6.74 -32.25
CA LEU A 16 1.42 -7.95 -31.76
C LEU A 16 2.21 -7.69 -30.47
N CYS A 17 2.89 -6.55 -30.36
CA CYS A 17 3.57 -6.15 -29.12
C CYS A 17 2.58 -5.89 -27.97
N THR A 18 1.40 -5.32 -28.22
CA THR A 18 0.37 -5.13 -27.19
C THR A 18 -0.33 -6.44 -26.78
N LEU A 19 -0.46 -7.40 -27.70
CA LEU A 19 -1.01 -8.73 -27.43
C LEU A 19 0.01 -9.66 -26.74
N GLY A 20 1.31 -9.35 -26.87
CA GLY A 20 2.42 -10.06 -26.24
C GLY A 20 2.75 -9.63 -24.82
N VAL A 21 1.97 -8.71 -24.21
CA VAL A 21 2.05 -8.45 -22.77
C VAL A 21 1.44 -9.65 -22.06
N GLY A 22 2.25 -10.70 -21.91
CA GLY A 22 1.88 -11.90 -21.17
C GLY A 22 1.29 -11.51 -19.82
N MET A 23 0.24 -12.22 -19.41
CA MET A 23 -0.39 -12.05 -18.10
C MET A 23 0.69 -11.98 -17.02
N CYS A 24 1.02 -10.78 -16.56
CA CYS A 24 1.84 -10.60 -15.38
C CYS A 24 1.07 -11.30 -14.25
N ARG A 25 1.56 -12.48 -13.83
CA ARG A 25 1.02 -13.15 -12.65
C ARG A 25 1.19 -12.18 -11.48
N GLY A 26 0.12 -11.92 -10.75
CA GLY A 26 0.18 -11.11 -9.54
C GLY A 26 1.20 -11.71 -8.58
N ALA A 27 2.09 -10.88 -8.06
CA ALA A 27 2.99 -11.26 -6.98
C ALA A 27 2.28 -11.04 -5.63
N CYS A 28 2.53 -11.92 -4.66
CA CYS A 28 2.09 -11.70 -3.29
C CYS A 28 3.10 -10.79 -2.58
N ALA A 29 2.59 -9.77 -1.88
CA ALA A 29 3.40 -8.89 -1.04
C ALA A 29 2.85 -8.92 0.38
N GLU A 30 3.73 -9.12 1.36
CA GLU A 30 3.36 -9.01 2.77
C GLU A 30 3.30 -7.53 3.16
N VAL A 31 2.12 -7.08 3.59
CA VAL A 31 1.87 -5.71 4.07
C VAL A 31 1.37 -5.81 5.50
N ASP A 32 1.94 -4.99 6.38
CA ASP A 32 1.51 -4.91 7.77
C ASP A 32 0.12 -4.25 7.87
N SER A 33 -0.69 -4.71 8.81
CA SER A 33 -2.00 -4.14 9.08
C SER A 33 -1.88 -2.74 9.68
N ASP A 34 -2.89 -1.91 9.42
CA ASP A 34 -3.10 -0.69 10.18
C ASP A 34 -3.25 -1.00 11.69
N THR A 35 -2.80 -0.06 12.52
CA THR A 35 -2.78 -0.21 13.99
C THR A 35 -3.79 0.67 14.71
N GLU A 36 -4.42 1.64 14.02
CA GLU A 36 -5.35 2.60 14.61
C GLU A 36 -6.76 2.40 14.06
N ALA A 37 -7.71 2.05 14.94
CA ALA A 37 -9.13 1.93 14.60
C ALA A 37 -9.95 3.04 15.23
N VAL A 38 -11.05 3.42 14.58
CA VAL A 38 -11.98 4.43 15.12
C VAL A 38 -13.15 3.74 15.81
N ALA A 39 -13.46 4.18 17.03
CA ALA A 39 -14.62 3.67 17.77
C ALA A 39 -15.94 3.84 16.98
N GLY A 40 -16.80 2.82 17.02
CA GLY A 40 -18.08 2.75 16.33
C GLY A 40 -18.02 2.44 14.84
N LYS A 41 -16.83 2.32 14.24
CA LYS A 41 -16.64 1.95 12.83
C LYS A 41 -16.19 0.51 12.68
N GLY A 42 -16.29 -0.01 11.46
CA GLY A 42 -15.66 -1.29 11.10
C GLY A 42 -14.17 -1.11 10.81
N PHE A 43 -13.39 -2.13 11.09
CA PHE A 43 -11.94 -2.13 10.91
C PHE A 43 -11.44 -3.45 10.34
N LYS A 44 -10.52 -3.39 9.37
CA LYS A 44 -9.91 -4.58 8.77
C LYS A 44 -8.60 -4.88 9.49
N LEU A 45 -8.51 -6.05 10.13
CA LEU A 45 -7.25 -6.58 10.65
C LEU A 45 -6.58 -7.40 9.54
N GLY A 46 -5.50 -6.85 8.99
CA GLY A 46 -4.70 -7.47 7.95
C GLY A 46 -3.80 -8.57 8.48
N CYS A 47 -3.81 -9.74 7.84
CA CYS A 47 -2.78 -10.75 8.05
C CYS A 47 -2.47 -11.42 6.72
N ILE A 48 -1.38 -11.01 6.08
CA ILE A 48 -0.93 -11.59 4.81
C ILE A 48 0.32 -12.41 5.09
N SER A 49 0.31 -13.67 4.67
CA SER A 49 1.48 -14.54 4.71
C SER A 49 1.68 -15.17 3.34
N CYS A 50 2.67 -14.67 2.61
CA CYS A 50 2.98 -15.16 1.28
C CYS A 50 3.75 -16.47 1.36
N LYS A 51 3.47 -17.39 0.43
CA LYS A 51 4.33 -18.56 0.24
C LYS A 51 5.67 -18.09 -0.33
N ARG A 52 6.76 -18.72 0.10
CA ARG A 52 8.09 -18.46 -0.49
C ARG A 52 8.14 -18.81 -1.98
N ARG A 53 7.35 -19.79 -2.40
CA ARG A 53 7.26 -20.32 -3.75
C ARG A 53 5.78 -20.44 -4.12
N SER A 54 5.32 -19.64 -5.08
CA SER A 54 3.88 -19.50 -5.38
C SER A 54 3.26 -20.74 -6.04
N GLU A 55 4.06 -21.49 -6.79
CA GLU A 55 3.64 -22.65 -7.59
C GLU A 55 3.39 -23.92 -6.78
N VAL A 56 3.87 -23.98 -5.52
CA VAL A 56 3.67 -25.16 -4.67
C VAL A 56 2.25 -25.15 -4.14
N GLU A 57 1.51 -26.21 -4.36
CA GLU A 57 0.16 -26.36 -3.81
C GLU A 57 0.20 -26.44 -2.29
N GLY A 58 -0.82 -25.87 -1.65
CA GLY A 58 -0.93 -25.93 -0.22
C GLY A 58 -2.34 -25.65 0.25
N SER A 59 -2.63 -26.14 1.45
CA SER A 59 -3.83 -25.81 2.20
C SER A 59 -3.43 -25.09 3.47
N ALA A 60 -4.22 -24.12 3.92
CA ALA A 60 -3.93 -23.37 5.14
C ALA A 60 -5.17 -23.23 6.00
N THR A 61 -4.96 -23.36 7.31
CA THR A 61 -5.93 -23.01 8.35
C THR A 61 -5.43 -21.81 9.13
N VAL A 62 -6.37 -20.98 9.57
CA VAL A 62 -6.06 -19.71 10.23
C VAL A 62 -6.71 -19.67 11.60
N ASP A 63 -5.90 -19.43 12.63
CA ASP A 63 -6.38 -19.14 13.98
C ASP A 63 -6.03 -17.70 14.34
N TRP A 64 -6.99 -16.96 14.87
CA TRP A 64 -6.78 -15.63 15.44
C TRP A 64 -6.89 -15.67 16.95
N PHE A 65 -5.93 -15.01 17.59
CA PHE A 65 -5.89 -14.86 19.03
C PHE A 65 -5.91 -13.38 19.42
N PHE A 66 -6.53 -13.09 20.55
CA PHE A 66 -6.58 -11.74 21.12
C PHE A 66 -5.99 -11.73 22.52
N ARG A 67 -5.29 -10.64 22.84
CA ARG A 67 -4.79 -10.36 24.18
C ARG A 67 -5.08 -8.90 24.51
N SER A 68 -5.91 -8.67 25.51
CA SER A 68 -6.24 -7.33 26.01
C SER A 68 -5.02 -6.66 26.65
N LYS A 69 -5.02 -5.32 26.72
CA LYS A 69 -3.96 -4.57 27.40
C LYS A 69 -3.98 -4.85 28.91
N GLY A 70 -3.01 -5.64 29.38
CA GLY A 70 -2.84 -5.99 30.80
C GLY A 70 -3.02 -7.48 31.12
N GLN A 71 -3.58 -8.25 30.19
CA GLN A 71 -3.67 -9.71 30.30
C GLN A 71 -2.41 -10.37 29.73
N LYS A 72 -1.99 -11.50 30.31
CA LYS A 72 -0.77 -12.21 29.90
C LYS A 72 -1.03 -13.21 28.76
N ASP A 73 -2.17 -13.87 28.79
CA ASP A 73 -2.49 -14.98 27.89
C ASP A 73 -3.34 -14.54 26.70
N PHE A 74 -3.20 -15.30 25.63
CA PHE A 74 -3.95 -15.12 24.39
C PHE A 74 -5.22 -15.99 24.42
N GLU A 75 -6.36 -15.37 24.15
CA GLU A 75 -7.64 -16.06 23.97
C GLU A 75 -7.85 -16.36 22.48
N HIS A 76 -8.38 -17.54 22.17
CA HIS A 76 -8.73 -17.91 20.80
C HIS A 76 -10.06 -17.26 20.42
N ILE A 77 -10.06 -16.39 19.40
CA ILE A 77 -11.25 -15.59 19.02
C ILE A 77 -11.92 -16.05 17.73
N TYR A 78 -11.15 -16.55 16.76
CA TYR A 78 -11.66 -16.92 15.45
C TYR A 78 -10.82 -18.04 14.84
N ASN A 79 -11.46 -19.03 14.23
CA ASN A 79 -10.82 -20.09 13.46
C ASN A 79 -11.47 -20.15 12.08
N TYR A 80 -10.64 -20.27 11.05
CA TYR A 80 -11.08 -20.47 9.68
C TYR A 80 -10.48 -21.77 9.12
N ASP A 81 -11.36 -22.72 8.84
CA ASP A 81 -11.06 -24.02 8.25
C ASP A 81 -12.19 -24.37 7.26
N GLU A 82 -12.06 -23.88 6.02
CA GLU A 82 -13.09 -23.81 4.97
C GLU A 82 -14.29 -22.89 5.33
N GLU A 83 -14.82 -23.04 6.55
CA GLU A 83 -15.84 -22.21 7.17
C GLU A 83 -15.28 -21.45 8.38
N GLY A 84 -15.78 -20.22 8.58
CA GLY A 84 -15.37 -19.37 9.69
C GLY A 84 -16.17 -19.67 10.96
N SER A 85 -15.48 -19.88 12.08
CA SER A 85 -16.10 -20.10 13.38
C SER A 85 -15.56 -19.14 14.43
N ILE A 86 -16.46 -18.38 15.05
CA ILE A 86 -16.14 -17.50 16.17
C ILE A 86 -16.05 -18.35 17.44
N LYS A 87 -15.00 -18.18 18.24
CA LYS A 87 -14.75 -18.97 19.46
C LYS A 87 -14.98 -18.21 20.76
N SER A 88 -15.06 -16.88 20.70
CA SER A 88 -15.20 -16.02 21.87
C SER A 88 -16.50 -15.22 21.82
N PHE A 89 -17.26 -15.24 22.90
CA PHE A 89 -18.56 -14.56 23.04
C PHE A 89 -18.45 -13.03 22.85
N GLN A 90 -17.34 -12.42 23.28
CA GLN A 90 -17.14 -10.97 23.18
C GLN A 90 -17.05 -10.45 21.71
N PHE A 91 -16.77 -11.37 20.79
CA PHE A 91 -16.59 -11.10 19.36
C PHE A 91 -17.69 -11.75 18.50
N GLU A 92 -18.71 -12.34 19.13
CA GLU A 92 -19.85 -12.95 18.46
C GLU A 92 -20.59 -11.90 17.61
N ASP A 93 -20.98 -12.29 16.39
CA ASP A 93 -21.62 -11.44 15.38
C ASP A 93 -20.86 -10.16 14.98
N ARG A 94 -19.58 -10.04 15.37
CA ARG A 94 -18.74 -8.87 15.07
C ARG A 94 -17.56 -9.17 14.17
N LEU A 95 -17.18 -10.44 14.04
CA LEU A 95 -16.04 -10.87 13.24
C LEU A 95 -16.50 -11.55 11.95
N ASP A 96 -16.08 -10.97 10.83
CA ASP A 96 -16.31 -11.52 9.50
C ASP A 96 -14.99 -11.86 8.81
N TRP A 97 -15.00 -12.91 7.99
CA TRP A 97 -13.85 -13.26 7.16
C TRP A 97 -13.69 -12.27 6.00
N PHE A 98 -12.53 -11.64 5.85
CA PHE A 98 -12.23 -10.73 4.73
C PHE A 98 -11.08 -11.23 3.84
N GLY A 99 -10.50 -12.38 4.17
CA GLY A 99 -9.38 -12.99 3.45
C GLY A 99 -9.77 -13.72 2.17
N SER A 100 -8.83 -14.50 1.64
CA SER A 100 -9.06 -15.32 0.44
C SER A 100 -10.12 -16.39 0.72
N ARG A 101 -11.16 -16.47 -0.13
CA ARG A 101 -12.26 -17.45 -0.03
C ARG A 101 -12.28 -18.48 -1.16
N GLN A 102 -11.53 -18.22 -2.23
CA GLN A 102 -11.69 -18.95 -3.49
C GLN A 102 -10.81 -20.20 -3.59
N SER A 103 -9.85 -20.35 -2.68
CA SER A 103 -8.89 -21.45 -2.67
C SER A 103 -8.53 -21.85 -1.24
N ASN A 104 -8.25 -23.15 -1.05
CA ASN A 104 -7.73 -23.68 0.21
C ASN A 104 -6.31 -23.16 0.51
N ASP A 105 -5.60 -22.65 -0.51
CA ASP A 105 -4.34 -21.92 -0.33
C ASP A 105 -4.61 -20.48 0.15
N ILE A 106 -4.81 -20.32 1.45
CA ILE A 106 -5.03 -19.02 2.06
C ILE A 106 -3.69 -18.28 2.20
N GLN A 107 -3.56 -17.15 1.50
CA GLN A 107 -2.43 -16.23 1.62
C GLN A 107 -2.82 -14.91 2.31
N ASP A 108 -4.02 -14.41 2.06
CA ASP A 108 -4.64 -13.32 2.82
C ASP A 108 -5.60 -13.91 3.85
N ALA A 109 -5.24 -13.75 5.13
CA ALA A 109 -5.94 -14.25 6.31
C ALA A 109 -6.63 -13.12 7.10
N SER A 110 -6.97 -12.03 6.42
CA SER A 110 -7.59 -10.85 7.04
C SER A 110 -8.99 -11.12 7.60
N ILE A 111 -9.31 -10.50 8.74
CA ILE A 111 -10.64 -10.47 9.34
C ILE A 111 -11.16 -9.04 9.42
N PHE A 112 -12.47 -8.88 9.40
CA PHE A 112 -13.15 -7.60 9.56
C PHE A 112 -13.87 -7.58 10.90
N LEU A 113 -13.57 -6.57 11.72
CA LEU A 113 -14.19 -6.34 13.01
C LEU A 113 -15.21 -5.21 12.88
N THR A 114 -16.49 -5.51 13.10
CA THR A 114 -17.57 -4.53 13.05
C THR A 114 -17.79 -3.88 14.42
N ASN A 115 -18.26 -2.62 14.38
CA ASN A 115 -18.59 -1.81 15.55
C ASN A 115 -17.49 -1.83 16.63
N VAL A 116 -16.31 -1.31 16.29
CA VAL A 116 -15.13 -1.31 17.18
C VAL A 116 -15.38 -0.49 18.44
N THR A 117 -14.96 -1.01 19.60
CA THR A 117 -15.09 -0.37 20.92
C THR A 117 -13.72 -0.20 21.57
N PHE A 118 -13.60 0.65 22.60
CA PHE A 118 -12.31 0.86 23.27
C PHE A 118 -11.74 -0.40 23.94
N ASN A 119 -12.60 -1.36 24.30
CA ASN A 119 -12.21 -2.64 24.89
C ASN A 119 -11.50 -3.57 23.91
N ASP A 120 -11.68 -3.36 22.61
CA ASP A 120 -11.00 -4.14 21.56
C ASP A 120 -9.52 -3.72 21.40
N SER A 121 -9.05 -2.73 22.17
CA SER A 121 -7.64 -2.33 22.18
C SER A 121 -6.76 -3.42 22.80
N GLY A 122 -5.80 -3.93 22.03
CA GLY A 122 -4.94 -5.03 22.48
C GLY A 122 -3.98 -5.52 21.39
N THR A 123 -3.39 -6.69 21.63
CA THR A 123 -2.57 -7.39 20.63
C THR A 123 -3.40 -8.50 20.00
N TYR A 124 -3.58 -8.44 18.70
CA TYR A 124 -4.12 -9.53 17.89
C TYR A 124 -2.96 -10.33 17.32
N ARG A 125 -3.08 -11.65 17.31
CA ARG A 125 -2.09 -12.56 16.73
C ARG A 125 -2.78 -13.52 15.78
N CYS A 126 -2.42 -13.45 14.49
CA CYS A 126 -2.82 -14.49 13.54
C CYS A 126 -1.78 -15.60 13.53
N ARG A 127 -2.27 -16.84 13.47
CA ARG A 127 -1.49 -18.06 13.28
C ARG A 127 -1.97 -18.70 11.99
N VAL A 128 -1.10 -18.71 10.98
CA VAL A 128 -1.36 -19.38 9.71
C VAL A 128 -0.63 -20.72 9.76
N ASN A 129 -1.41 -21.80 9.82
CA ASN A 129 -0.89 -23.16 9.78
C ASN A 129 -1.09 -23.70 8.37
N ARG A 130 0.00 -23.87 7.63
CA ARG A 130 -0.02 -24.23 6.22
C ARG A 130 0.60 -25.61 6.01
N LEU A 131 -0.10 -26.44 5.25
CA LEU A 131 0.38 -27.70 4.70
C LEU A 131 0.78 -27.44 3.25
N LEU A 132 2.06 -27.59 2.94
CA LEU A 132 2.60 -27.53 1.59
C LEU A 132 2.74 -28.95 1.05
N THR A 133 2.15 -29.21 -0.10
CA THR A 133 2.19 -30.52 -0.75
C THR A 133 3.20 -30.46 -1.88
N TYR A 134 4.31 -31.19 -1.72
CA TYR A 134 5.31 -31.41 -2.77
C TYR A 134 5.07 -32.78 -3.41
N GLU A 135 5.71 -33.05 -4.56
CA GLU A 135 5.57 -34.33 -5.28
C GLU A 135 5.91 -35.57 -4.43
N PHE A 136 6.82 -35.44 -3.46
CA PHE A 136 7.37 -36.57 -2.71
C PHE A 136 7.14 -36.53 -1.20
N TYR A 137 6.67 -35.41 -0.66
CA TYR A 137 6.45 -35.24 0.78
C TYR A 137 5.54 -34.05 1.07
N GLU A 138 4.97 -34.05 2.27
CA GLU A 138 4.20 -32.92 2.79
C GLU A 138 5.01 -32.19 3.87
N TYR A 139 4.90 -30.86 3.89
CA TYR A 139 5.58 -30.03 4.87
C TYR A 139 4.62 -29.08 5.55
N GLN A 140 4.57 -29.14 6.89
CA GLN A 140 3.76 -28.25 7.70
C GLN A 140 4.59 -27.08 8.21
N THR A 141 4.09 -25.86 8.01
CA THR A 141 4.70 -24.63 8.52
C THR A 141 3.70 -23.81 9.32
N LYS A 142 4.17 -23.20 10.41
CA LYS A 142 3.36 -22.35 11.28
C LYS A 142 3.97 -20.97 11.34
N ILE A 143 3.20 -19.97 10.92
CA ILE A 143 3.64 -18.57 10.87
C ILE A 143 2.75 -17.77 11.82
N PHE A 144 3.38 -16.88 12.59
CA PHE A 144 2.71 -15.99 13.52
C PHE A 144 2.97 -14.55 13.10
N LYS A 145 1.92 -13.73 13.02
CA LYS A 145 2.05 -12.27 12.90
C LYS A 145 1.23 -11.62 13.99
N GLU A 146 1.74 -10.51 14.53
CA GLU A 146 1.10 -9.77 15.61
C GLU A 146 0.77 -8.36 15.13
N VAL A 147 -0.41 -7.89 15.51
CA VAL A 147 -0.90 -6.54 15.23
C VAL A 147 -1.34 -5.92 16.55
N ASN A 148 -0.76 -4.79 16.89
CA ASN A 148 -1.14 -4.04 18.08
C ASN A 148 -2.20 -3.00 17.72
N LEU A 149 -3.45 -3.26 18.09
CA LEU A 149 -4.57 -2.39 17.80
C LEU A 149 -4.77 -1.35 18.91
N THR A 150 -4.88 -0.09 18.52
CA THR A 150 -5.27 1.01 19.39
C THR A 150 -6.55 1.64 18.86
N VAL A 151 -7.55 1.76 19.74
CA VAL A 151 -8.84 2.36 19.36
C VAL A 151 -8.85 3.83 19.79
N VAL A 152 -9.07 4.71 18.82
CA VAL A 152 -9.13 6.16 18.99
C VAL A 152 -10.55 6.69 18.75
N GLY A 153 -10.89 7.81 19.37
CA GLY A 153 -12.21 8.44 19.18
C GLY A 153 -12.39 9.12 17.82
N LYS A 154 -11.30 9.47 17.13
CA LYS A 154 -11.32 10.15 15.84
C LYS A 154 -10.11 9.75 15.02
N ALA A 155 -10.30 9.51 13.72
CA ALA A 155 -9.20 9.24 12.80
C ALA A 155 -8.25 10.44 12.73
N THR A 156 -6.96 10.17 12.87
CA THR A 156 -5.90 11.16 12.63
C THR A 156 -5.25 10.89 11.28
N ARG A 157 -4.75 11.94 10.62
CA ARG A 157 -3.98 11.76 9.37
C ARG A 157 -2.56 11.34 9.75
N GLY A 158 -2.00 10.38 9.02
CA GLY A 158 -0.64 9.91 9.26
C GLY A 158 0.36 11.07 9.20
N THR A 159 1.29 11.10 10.16
CA THR A 159 2.30 12.16 10.28
C THR A 159 3.12 12.31 9.00
N ALA A 160 3.47 11.21 8.33
CA ALA A 160 4.17 11.23 7.05
C ALA A 160 3.36 11.92 5.92
N SER A 161 2.03 11.76 5.88
CA SER A 161 1.17 12.45 4.91
C SER A 161 1.17 13.96 5.16
N ILE A 162 1.08 14.38 6.42
CA ILE A 162 1.11 15.81 6.78
C ILE A 162 2.49 16.41 6.44
N VAL A 163 3.57 15.73 6.81
CA VAL A 163 4.94 16.21 6.57
C VAL A 163 5.26 16.28 5.07
N SER A 164 4.89 15.27 4.29
CA SER A 164 5.12 15.28 2.84
C SER A 164 4.37 16.39 2.12
N GLU A 165 3.12 16.68 2.53
CA GLU A 165 2.36 17.81 2.00
C GLU A 165 3.04 19.15 2.30
N VAL A 166 3.48 19.38 3.54
CA VAL A 166 4.20 20.61 3.92
C VAL A 166 5.53 20.74 3.18
N MET A 167 6.33 19.67 3.12
CA MET A 167 7.63 19.67 2.44
C MET A 167 7.51 19.93 0.94
N MET A 168 6.45 19.42 0.29
CA MET A 168 6.14 19.72 -1.11
C MET A 168 5.95 21.23 -1.32
N TYR A 169 5.14 21.90 -0.50
CA TYR A 169 4.94 23.34 -0.63
C TYR A 169 6.21 24.15 -0.37
N VAL A 170 7.02 23.76 0.62
CA VAL A 170 8.31 24.42 0.91
C VAL A 170 9.25 24.31 -0.29
N ALA A 171 9.34 23.14 -0.92
CA ALA A 171 10.16 22.93 -2.11
C ALA A 171 9.66 23.78 -3.30
N ILE A 172 8.34 23.81 -3.53
CA ILE A 172 7.74 24.61 -4.62
C ILE A 172 8.03 26.09 -4.43
N ILE A 173 7.77 26.64 -3.23
CA ILE A 173 7.99 28.06 -2.94
C ILE A 173 9.49 28.39 -3.03
N GLY A 174 10.36 27.54 -2.49
CA GLY A 174 11.81 27.72 -2.56
C GLY A 174 12.34 27.77 -3.99
N LEU A 175 11.93 26.81 -4.83
CA LEU A 175 12.30 26.78 -6.25
C LEU A 175 11.74 27.99 -7.01
N GLN A 176 10.50 28.40 -6.74
CA GLN A 176 9.89 29.55 -7.38
C GLN A 176 10.63 30.85 -7.03
N VAL A 177 10.96 31.06 -5.76
CA VAL A 177 11.74 32.23 -5.32
C VAL A 177 13.14 32.22 -5.94
N TRP A 178 13.80 31.07 -5.97
CA TRP A 178 15.12 30.94 -6.60
C TRP A 178 15.10 31.29 -8.09
N LEU A 179 14.14 30.75 -8.85
CA LEU A 179 13.95 31.10 -10.26
C LEU A 179 13.65 32.58 -10.47
N LEU A 180 12.83 33.20 -9.61
CA LEU A 180 12.56 34.64 -9.68
C LEU A 180 13.82 35.48 -9.42
N ILE A 181 14.66 35.06 -8.48
CA ILE A 181 15.95 35.72 -8.21
C ILE A 181 16.84 35.66 -9.45
N GLU A 182 17.00 34.48 -10.05
CA GLU A 182 17.80 34.31 -11.28
C GLU A 182 17.23 35.10 -12.46
N MET A 183 15.90 35.11 -12.62
CA MET A 183 15.23 35.90 -13.66
C MET A 183 15.46 37.40 -13.49
N ILE A 184 15.33 37.94 -12.27
CA ILE A 184 15.60 39.36 -11.99
C ILE A 184 17.08 39.68 -12.18
N TYR A 185 17.97 38.81 -11.69
CA TYR A 185 19.41 38.95 -11.83
C TYR A 185 19.83 39.00 -13.30
N CYS A 186 19.37 38.04 -14.11
CA CYS A 186 19.63 37.99 -15.54
C CYS A 186 19.01 39.19 -16.27
N TYR A 187 17.77 39.56 -15.95
CA TYR A 187 17.09 40.72 -16.54
C TYR A 187 17.89 42.00 -16.35
N ARG A 188 18.28 42.31 -15.10
CA ARG A 188 19.08 43.51 -14.79
C ARG A 188 20.44 43.51 -15.48
N LYS A 189 21.07 42.34 -15.60
CA LYS A 189 22.36 42.20 -16.27
C LYS A 189 22.26 42.44 -17.78
N ILE A 190 21.25 41.85 -18.43
CA ILE A 190 21.03 42.01 -19.87
C ILE A 190 20.58 43.43 -20.21
N SER A 191 19.70 44.03 -19.40
CA SER A 191 19.24 45.40 -19.65
C SER A 191 20.41 46.40 -19.61
N ALA A 192 21.35 46.24 -18.67
CA ALA A 192 22.54 47.06 -18.60
C ALA A 192 23.43 46.92 -19.87
N ALA A 193 23.66 45.69 -20.34
CA ALA A 193 24.43 45.46 -21.56
C ALA A 193 23.71 45.95 -22.84
N GLY A 194 22.37 45.89 -22.87
CA GLY A 194 21.57 46.38 -24.00
C GLY A 194 21.60 47.90 -24.14
N GLU A 195 21.62 48.65 -23.02
CA GLU A 195 21.75 50.11 -23.04
C GLU A 195 23.11 50.56 -23.61
N GLU A 196 24.19 49.82 -23.34
CA GLU A 196 25.52 50.08 -23.89
C GLU A 196 25.55 49.85 -25.41
N ALA A 197 25.03 48.71 -25.88
CA ALA A 197 24.98 48.40 -27.32
C ALA A 197 24.13 49.41 -28.12
N LEU A 198 23.04 49.93 -27.53
CA LEU A 198 22.22 50.96 -28.17
C LEU A 198 22.97 52.29 -28.33
N ARG A 199 23.77 52.68 -27.33
CA ARG A 199 24.61 53.90 -27.40
C ARG A 199 25.70 53.76 -28.47
N GLU A 200 26.32 52.59 -28.59
CA GLU A 200 27.31 52.32 -29.64
C GLU A 200 26.68 52.38 -31.04
N ALA A 201 25.48 51.79 -31.22
CA ALA A 201 24.76 51.83 -32.48
C ALA A 201 24.36 53.27 -32.90
N GLN A 202 23.98 54.13 -31.94
CA GLN A 202 23.67 55.54 -32.23
C GLN A 202 24.92 56.36 -32.63
N MET A 203 26.09 56.04 -32.10
CA MET A 203 27.35 56.69 -32.47
C MET A 203 27.82 56.29 -33.88
N LEU A 204 27.50 55.08 -34.32
CA LEU A 204 27.86 54.57 -35.66
C LEU A 204 26.89 54.98 -36.78
N SER A 205 25.75 55.60 -36.44
CA SER A 205 24.76 56.10 -37.40
C SER A 205 24.92 57.58 -37.81
N ILE A 206 26.03 58.21 -37.45
CA ILE A 206 26.43 59.59 -37.81
C ILE A 206 27.73 59.53 -38.61
#